data_AF-A0AAU6D5Q0-F1
#
_entry.id   AF-A0AAU6D5Q0-F1
#
_cell.length_a   1.000
_cell.length_b   1.000
_cell.length_c   1.000
_cell.angle_alpha   90.00
_cell.angle_beta   90.00
_cell.angle_gamma   90.00
#
_symmetry.space_group_name_H-M   'P 1'
#
loop_
_entity.id
_entity.type
_entity.pdbx_description
1 polymer ?
#
loop_
_entity_poly.entity_id
_entity_poly.type
_entity_poly.pdbx_seq_one_letter_code
_entity_poly.pdbx_strand_id
1 'polypeptide(L)'
;MNIAGGHRLGAGQSLRRQSLTSLNDAFTLNHDGFDDLILLRNRDREPLWWSSAFSPADRGRKKTGTGVSDVTLRPDGDLVAHDEDGTPLWSTGTAGSGAEVLEVCDDGDVVLLDGAGRVVWRTGTAVARPEPSPFSVARGDRMLVGQSLADQSLTSPNGAYVLVHGRQYGGTFMYGPDGLVTSWFYQVPALCPDPFGTRLALAEDGLFLLFADGARRAWDSLTTPRFPFHPRQLVVRDSGDLEMLDADGEVMWRNGRKRDSPGFAASSNGSRSRPRAKRADPAPAAPAGTPRLPSVPLVPLVRTDFSDDDAWAVTCLQVTAPRHLSGDDVFSANVEPVDDAAFDGLTAAQLVQLVPADEPWELLLIADGTTMASSEHHVMVVDLDLDDEHRGRTFRASPPAVQEVENNLSIANMDWEDFADSADEDGVVRPMLS
;
A
#
# COMPACT_ATOMS: atom_id res chain seq x y z
N MET A 1 -5.54 -21.82 -1.47
CA MET A 1 -6.95 -21.61 -1.83
C MET A 1 -6.96 -21.25 -3.31
N ASN A 2 -7.78 -21.88 -4.15
CA ASN A 2 -7.91 -21.43 -5.55
C ASN A 2 -8.59 -20.06 -5.53
N ILE A 3 -8.03 -19.07 -6.22
CA ILE A 3 -8.50 -17.69 -6.15
C ILE A 3 -9.67 -17.44 -7.09
N ALA A 4 -10.60 -16.61 -6.66
CA ALA A 4 -11.46 -15.86 -7.55
C ALA A 4 -10.61 -15.01 -8.52
N GLY A 5 -10.95 -14.99 -9.79
CA GLY A 5 -10.18 -14.23 -10.76
C GLY A 5 -10.96 -14.01 -12.04
N GLY A 6 -10.79 -12.83 -12.64
CA GLY A 6 -11.56 -12.45 -13.82
C GLY A 6 -12.98 -12.05 -13.44
N HIS A 7 -13.99 -12.81 -13.89
CA HIS A 7 -15.41 -12.48 -13.76
C HIS A 7 -16.20 -13.48 -12.89
N ARG A 8 -15.52 -14.46 -12.25
CA ARG A 8 -16.16 -15.58 -11.54
C ARG A 8 -15.49 -15.94 -10.21
N LEU A 9 -16.29 -16.51 -9.31
CA LEU A 9 -15.89 -17.11 -8.04
C LEU A 9 -16.57 -18.49 -7.91
N GLY A 10 -15.78 -19.56 -7.84
CA GLY A 10 -16.25 -20.93 -7.70
C GLY A 10 -16.45 -21.36 -6.25
N ALA A 11 -17.15 -22.48 -6.05
CA ALA A 11 -17.37 -23.07 -4.73
C ALA A 11 -16.05 -23.43 -4.03
N GLY A 12 -15.97 -23.08 -2.75
CA GLY A 12 -14.77 -23.18 -1.92
C GLY A 12 -13.78 -22.02 -2.09
N GLN A 13 -14.07 -21.04 -2.94
CA GLN A 13 -13.25 -19.85 -3.12
C GLN A 13 -13.80 -18.67 -2.30
N SER A 14 -12.91 -17.72 -2.00
CA SER A 14 -13.24 -16.49 -1.28
C SER A 14 -12.71 -15.26 -2.02
N LEU A 15 -13.42 -14.14 -1.88
CA LEU A 15 -12.92 -12.80 -2.17
C LEU A 15 -12.40 -12.17 -0.88
N ARG A 16 -11.17 -11.65 -0.93
CA ARG A 16 -10.54 -10.89 0.16
C ARG A 16 -9.80 -9.71 -0.44
N ARG A 17 -10.35 -8.51 -0.30
CA ARG A 17 -9.85 -7.28 -0.99
C ARG A 17 -9.78 -7.37 -2.52
N GLN A 18 -10.58 -8.28 -3.10
CA GLN A 18 -10.53 -8.63 -4.51
C GLN A 18 -11.75 -8.14 -5.27
N SER A 19 -11.58 -8.00 -6.59
CA SER A 19 -12.66 -7.63 -7.50
C SER A 19 -12.87 -8.68 -8.60
N LEU A 20 -14.13 -8.88 -9.00
CA LEU A 20 -14.51 -9.61 -10.21
C LEU A 20 -15.08 -8.62 -11.23
N THR A 21 -14.59 -8.64 -12.46
CA THR A 21 -15.00 -7.69 -13.51
C THR A 21 -15.59 -8.43 -14.71
N SER A 22 -16.79 -8.03 -15.15
CA SER A 22 -17.49 -8.57 -16.33
C SER A 22 -16.59 -8.55 -17.57
N LEU A 23 -16.77 -9.48 -18.51
CA LEU A 23 -15.88 -9.67 -19.67
C LEU A 23 -15.86 -8.45 -20.62
N ASN A 24 -16.94 -7.68 -20.66
CA ASN A 24 -17.04 -6.43 -21.41
C ASN A 24 -16.50 -5.19 -20.68
N ASP A 25 -15.83 -5.37 -19.54
CA ASP A 25 -15.27 -4.31 -18.68
C ASP A 25 -16.31 -3.35 -18.07
N ALA A 26 -17.62 -3.57 -18.28
CA ALA A 26 -18.63 -2.60 -17.91
C ALA A 26 -18.98 -2.62 -16.41
N PHE A 27 -18.78 -3.75 -15.72
CA PHE A 27 -19.19 -3.92 -14.32
C PHE A 27 -18.11 -4.60 -13.49
N THR A 28 -18.01 -4.20 -12.22
CA THR A 28 -17.11 -4.81 -11.24
C THR A 28 -17.86 -5.12 -9.96
N LEU A 29 -17.87 -6.38 -9.55
CA LEU A 29 -18.20 -6.77 -8.18
C LEU A 29 -16.94 -6.63 -7.33
N ASN A 30 -16.91 -5.62 -6.49
CA ASN A 30 -15.77 -5.24 -5.69
C ASN A 30 -15.98 -5.61 -4.22
N HIS A 31 -15.02 -6.31 -3.65
CA HIS A 31 -14.87 -6.51 -2.23
C HIS A 31 -13.60 -5.78 -1.80
N ASP A 32 -13.58 -4.46 -1.90
CA ASP A 32 -12.53 -3.61 -1.32
C ASP A 32 -12.95 -3.24 0.11
N GLY A 33 -12.01 -2.91 1.01
CA GLY A 33 -12.14 -2.78 2.48
C GLY A 33 -13.15 -1.75 3.04
N PHE A 34 -14.25 -1.54 2.34
CA PHE A 34 -15.41 -0.70 2.65
C PHE A 34 -16.49 -1.45 3.41
N ASP A 35 -16.11 -2.49 4.13
CA ASP A 35 -17.03 -3.24 4.96
C ASP A 35 -18.15 -3.95 4.18
N ASP A 36 -18.09 -4.09 2.85
CA ASP A 36 -19.18 -4.64 2.02
C ASP A 36 -18.73 -5.20 0.65
N LEU A 37 -19.58 -6.04 0.07
CA LEU A 37 -19.50 -6.50 -1.32
C LEU A 37 -20.40 -5.61 -2.19
N ILE A 38 -19.82 -4.89 -3.15
CA ILE A 38 -20.52 -3.85 -3.93
C ILE A 38 -20.38 -4.12 -5.43
N LEU A 39 -21.47 -4.04 -6.17
CA LEU A 39 -21.45 -4.02 -7.63
C LEU A 39 -21.38 -2.58 -8.15
N LEU A 40 -20.39 -2.30 -8.98
CA LEU A 40 -20.13 -1.00 -9.60
C LEU A 40 -20.31 -1.06 -11.12
N ARG A 41 -20.84 0.01 -11.71
CA ARG A 41 -20.78 0.27 -13.16
C ARG A 41 -19.52 1.06 -13.49
N ASN A 42 -18.56 0.48 -14.20
CA ASN A 42 -17.20 1.03 -14.32
C ASN A 42 -17.08 2.39 -15.03
N ARG A 43 -18.05 2.77 -15.88
CA ARG A 43 -17.97 4.01 -16.68
C ARG A 43 -18.01 5.28 -15.81
N ASP A 44 -18.89 5.29 -14.81
CA ASP A 44 -19.13 6.40 -13.87
C ASP A 44 -18.94 5.95 -12.41
N ARG A 45 -18.68 4.65 -12.24
CA ARG A 45 -18.49 3.95 -10.97
C ARG A 45 -19.66 4.17 -10.02
N GLU A 46 -20.86 4.12 -10.58
CA GLU A 46 -22.11 4.12 -9.81
C GLU A 46 -22.29 2.76 -9.13
N PRO A 47 -22.57 2.71 -7.82
CA PRO A 47 -22.96 1.48 -7.15
C PRO A 47 -24.38 1.08 -7.55
N LEU A 48 -24.52 -0.15 -8.04
CA LEU A 48 -25.80 -0.71 -8.49
C LEU A 48 -26.42 -1.65 -7.44
N TRP A 49 -25.59 -2.28 -6.62
CA TRP A 49 -25.99 -3.22 -5.58
C TRP A 49 -24.91 -3.34 -4.50
N TRP A 50 -25.29 -3.71 -3.28
CA TRP A 50 -24.39 -3.99 -2.16
C TRP A 50 -24.99 -5.04 -1.22
N SER A 51 -24.15 -5.78 -0.49
CA SER A 51 -24.61 -6.91 0.33
C SER A 51 -25.16 -6.50 1.70
N SER A 52 -24.73 -5.37 2.26
CA SER A 52 -25.20 -4.93 3.58
C SER A 52 -26.51 -4.13 3.54
N ALA A 53 -27.05 -3.85 4.72
CA ALA A 53 -28.18 -2.92 4.88
C ALA A 53 -27.80 -1.45 4.69
N PHE A 54 -26.49 -1.12 4.62
CA PHE A 54 -25.99 0.24 4.51
C PHE A 54 -25.57 0.53 3.08
N SER A 55 -26.16 1.56 2.49
CA SER A 55 -25.70 2.03 1.19
C SER A 55 -24.29 2.63 1.29
N PRO A 56 -23.53 2.70 0.19
CA PRO A 56 -22.24 3.41 0.18
C PRO A 56 -22.33 4.87 0.67
N ALA A 57 -23.50 5.52 0.50
CA ALA A 57 -23.73 6.89 0.96
C ALA A 57 -23.91 7.00 2.48
N ASP A 58 -24.28 5.91 3.15
CA ASP A 58 -24.50 5.86 4.60
C ASP A 58 -23.27 5.36 5.38
N ARG A 59 -22.13 5.14 4.69
CA ARG A 59 -20.94 4.51 5.26
C ARG A 59 -20.46 5.15 6.57
N GLY A 60 -20.53 6.48 6.71
CA GLY A 60 -20.14 7.18 7.93
C GLY A 60 -20.99 6.83 9.17
N ARG A 61 -22.06 6.05 9.02
CA ARG A 61 -22.90 5.55 10.13
C ARG A 61 -22.52 4.13 10.56
N LYS A 62 -21.63 3.45 9.83
CA LYS A 62 -21.21 2.10 10.14
C LYS A 62 -20.30 2.10 11.37
N LYS A 63 -20.47 1.11 12.23
CA LYS A 63 -19.63 0.96 13.44
C LYS A 63 -18.37 0.21 13.06
N THR A 64 -17.26 0.60 13.70
CA THR A 64 -15.98 -0.09 13.61
C THR A 64 -16.14 -1.58 13.92
N GLY A 65 -15.47 -2.45 13.16
CA GLY A 65 -15.55 -3.92 13.31
C GLY A 65 -16.85 -4.58 12.83
N THR A 66 -17.69 -3.91 12.02
CA THR A 66 -18.93 -4.50 11.44
C THR A 66 -18.86 -4.72 9.94
N GLY A 67 -17.65 -4.79 9.40
CA GLY A 67 -17.42 -4.89 7.97
C GLY A 67 -17.15 -6.27 7.45
N VAL A 68 -17.54 -6.46 6.19
CA VAL A 68 -17.23 -7.69 5.46
C VAL A 68 -15.71 -7.78 5.26
N SER A 69 -15.11 -8.80 5.88
CA SER A 69 -13.69 -9.13 5.82
C SER A 69 -13.39 -10.14 4.69
N ASP A 70 -14.31 -11.07 4.46
CA ASP A 70 -14.29 -11.98 3.33
C ASP A 70 -15.70 -12.32 2.84
N VAL A 71 -15.77 -12.66 1.55
CA VAL A 71 -16.96 -13.25 0.93
C VAL A 71 -16.59 -14.61 0.39
N THR A 72 -17.25 -15.66 0.87
CA THR A 72 -16.94 -17.04 0.50
C THR A 72 -18.14 -17.69 -0.14
N LEU A 73 -17.97 -18.28 -1.34
CA LEU A 73 -18.94 -19.22 -1.89
C LEU A 73 -18.65 -20.59 -1.28
N ARG A 74 -19.46 -20.99 -0.31
CA ARG A 74 -19.23 -22.22 0.45
C ARG A 74 -19.55 -23.46 -0.40
N PRO A 75 -18.97 -24.64 -0.09
CA PRO A 75 -19.28 -25.89 -0.80
C PRO A 75 -20.75 -26.35 -0.71
N ASP A 76 -21.53 -25.81 0.23
CA ASP A 76 -22.97 -26.07 0.32
C ASP A 76 -23.80 -25.25 -0.70
N GLY A 77 -23.14 -24.37 -1.46
CA GLY A 77 -23.74 -23.53 -2.48
C GLY A 77 -24.18 -22.16 -1.98
N ASP A 78 -23.94 -21.80 -0.71
CA ASP A 78 -24.29 -20.49 -0.19
C ASP A 78 -23.13 -19.49 -0.31
N LEU A 79 -23.40 -18.30 -0.85
CA LEU A 79 -22.46 -17.18 -0.81
C LEU A 79 -22.68 -16.40 0.49
N VAL A 80 -21.63 -16.29 1.30
CA VAL A 80 -21.70 -15.70 2.64
C VAL A 80 -20.60 -14.66 2.82
N ALA A 81 -20.99 -13.50 3.33
CA ALA A 81 -20.12 -12.42 3.75
C ALA A 81 -19.89 -12.53 5.26
N HIS A 82 -18.63 -12.50 5.71
CA HIS A 82 -18.26 -12.60 7.14
C HIS A 82 -17.55 -11.34 7.62
N ASP A 83 -17.61 -11.06 8.92
CA ASP A 83 -16.72 -10.09 9.58
C ASP A 83 -15.34 -10.68 9.92
N GLU A 84 -14.47 -9.88 10.52
CA GLU A 84 -13.11 -10.30 10.91
C GLU A 84 -13.08 -11.46 11.91
N ASP A 85 -14.12 -11.58 12.74
CA ASP A 85 -14.29 -12.68 13.70
C ASP A 85 -14.85 -13.97 13.03
N GLY A 86 -15.18 -13.89 11.73
CA GLY A 86 -15.80 -14.98 10.97
C GLY A 86 -17.31 -15.09 11.19
N THR A 87 -17.94 -14.08 11.80
CA THR A 87 -19.39 -14.04 12.00
C THR A 87 -20.08 -13.73 10.67
N PRO A 88 -21.11 -14.50 10.26
CA PRO A 88 -21.84 -14.21 9.03
C PRO A 88 -22.65 -12.92 9.16
N LEU A 89 -22.36 -11.95 8.29
CA LEU A 89 -23.05 -10.67 8.19
C LEU A 89 -24.20 -10.71 7.18
N TRP A 90 -24.01 -11.42 6.07
CA TRP A 90 -24.98 -11.55 4.99
C TRP A 90 -24.85 -12.90 4.28
N SER A 91 -25.96 -13.42 3.73
CA SER A 91 -26.02 -14.68 3.00
C SER A 91 -27.05 -14.60 1.87
N THR A 92 -26.77 -15.28 0.76
CA THR A 92 -27.72 -15.47 -0.34
C THR A 92 -28.88 -16.41 0.02
N GLY A 93 -28.75 -17.21 1.08
CA GLY A 93 -29.74 -18.21 1.49
C GLY A 93 -29.86 -19.39 0.52
N THR A 94 -28.78 -19.70 -0.21
CA THR A 94 -28.80 -20.69 -1.30
C THR A 94 -28.16 -22.04 -0.92
N ALA A 95 -27.96 -22.28 0.38
CA ALA A 95 -27.47 -23.57 0.88
C ALA A 95 -28.35 -24.74 0.39
N GLY A 96 -27.71 -25.76 -0.19
CA GLY A 96 -28.37 -26.92 -0.76
C GLY A 96 -28.98 -26.70 -2.15
N SER A 97 -28.81 -25.52 -2.75
CA SER A 97 -29.27 -25.24 -4.13
C SER A 97 -28.42 -25.91 -5.21
N GLY A 98 -27.21 -26.35 -4.86
CA GLY A 98 -26.22 -26.86 -5.80
C GLY A 98 -25.46 -25.77 -6.55
N ALA A 99 -25.47 -24.52 -6.06
CA ALA A 99 -24.65 -23.45 -6.63
C ALA A 99 -23.16 -23.82 -6.60
N GLU A 100 -22.49 -23.62 -7.72
CA GLU A 100 -21.05 -23.91 -7.89
C GLU A 100 -20.25 -22.68 -8.30
N VAL A 101 -20.89 -21.66 -8.90
CA VAL A 101 -20.21 -20.50 -9.46
C VAL A 101 -21.03 -19.23 -9.26
N LEU A 102 -20.40 -18.18 -8.74
CA LEU A 102 -20.84 -16.78 -8.86
C LEU A 102 -20.23 -16.18 -10.12
N GLU A 103 -21.01 -15.43 -10.90
CA GLU A 103 -20.57 -14.81 -12.14
C GLU A 103 -21.06 -13.36 -12.24
N VAL A 104 -20.17 -12.45 -12.66
CA VAL A 104 -20.49 -11.08 -13.03
C VAL A 104 -20.75 -11.04 -14.54
N CYS A 105 -22.01 -10.85 -14.91
CA CYS A 105 -22.46 -10.88 -16.29
C CYS A 105 -22.21 -9.55 -17.01
N ASP A 106 -22.10 -9.61 -18.33
CA ASP A 106 -21.89 -8.43 -19.18
C ASP A 106 -23.07 -7.45 -19.20
N ASP A 107 -24.27 -7.89 -18.81
CA ASP A 107 -25.44 -7.02 -18.63
C ASP A 107 -25.50 -6.36 -17.25
N GLY A 108 -24.53 -6.64 -16.37
CA GLY A 108 -24.50 -6.09 -15.02
C GLY A 108 -25.34 -6.85 -14.00
N ASP A 109 -25.89 -8.03 -14.32
CA ASP A 109 -26.38 -8.95 -13.30
C ASP A 109 -25.21 -9.69 -12.63
N VAL A 110 -25.37 -10.02 -11.35
CA VAL A 110 -24.47 -10.97 -10.67
C VAL A 110 -25.31 -12.19 -10.30
N VAL A 111 -24.88 -13.36 -10.76
CA VAL A 111 -25.68 -14.60 -10.66
C VAL A 111 -24.93 -15.71 -9.96
N LEU A 112 -25.65 -16.52 -9.17
CA LEU A 112 -25.18 -17.83 -8.73
C LEU A 112 -25.75 -18.90 -9.67
N LEU A 113 -24.88 -19.75 -10.19
CA LEU A 113 -25.19 -20.83 -11.13
C LEU A 113 -24.96 -22.19 -10.46
N ASP A 114 -25.89 -23.12 -10.68
CA ASP A 114 -25.69 -24.54 -10.35
C ASP A 114 -24.73 -25.24 -11.34
N GLY A 115 -24.34 -26.49 -11.05
CA GLY A 115 -23.49 -27.28 -11.94
C GLY A 115 -24.09 -27.60 -13.32
N ALA A 116 -25.38 -27.31 -13.54
CA ALA A 116 -26.04 -27.39 -14.85
C ALA A 116 -26.13 -26.02 -15.56
N GLY A 117 -25.58 -24.95 -14.97
CA GLY A 117 -25.62 -23.59 -15.49
C GLY A 117 -26.97 -22.88 -15.27
N ARG A 118 -27.82 -23.36 -14.36
CA ARG A 118 -29.08 -22.68 -14.02
C ARG A 118 -28.85 -21.63 -12.94
N VAL A 119 -29.49 -20.48 -13.11
CA VAL A 119 -29.45 -19.41 -12.11
C VAL A 119 -30.30 -19.80 -10.89
N VAL A 120 -29.66 -19.90 -9.73
CA VAL A 120 -30.33 -20.18 -8.44
C VAL A 120 -30.50 -18.91 -7.60
N TRP A 121 -29.71 -17.87 -7.85
CA TRP A 121 -29.84 -16.54 -7.24
C TRP A 121 -29.28 -15.47 -8.17
N ARG A 122 -29.76 -14.23 -8.04
CA ARG A 122 -29.27 -13.07 -8.80
C ARG A 122 -29.50 -11.75 -8.06
N THR A 123 -28.71 -10.73 -8.38
CA THR A 123 -28.88 -9.35 -7.86
C THR A 123 -30.06 -8.62 -8.50
N GLY A 124 -30.45 -8.97 -9.74
CA GLY A 124 -31.54 -8.31 -10.46
C GLY A 124 -31.14 -6.96 -11.04
N THR A 125 -29.84 -6.76 -11.30
CA THR A 125 -29.25 -5.48 -11.75
C THR A 125 -29.03 -5.41 -13.26
N ALA A 126 -29.46 -6.44 -14.00
CA ALA A 126 -29.31 -6.53 -15.45
C ALA A 126 -29.86 -5.29 -16.18
N VAL A 127 -29.07 -4.72 -17.08
CA VAL A 127 -29.45 -3.65 -17.99
C VAL A 127 -29.49 -4.13 -19.43
N ALA A 128 -30.50 -3.71 -20.19
CA ALA A 128 -30.73 -4.22 -21.54
C ALA A 128 -29.63 -3.86 -22.56
N ARG A 129 -28.92 -2.74 -22.33
CA ARG A 129 -27.85 -2.24 -23.20
C ARG A 129 -26.75 -1.66 -22.33
N PRO A 130 -25.82 -2.50 -21.83
CA PRO A 130 -24.67 -2.02 -21.10
C PRO A 130 -23.79 -1.19 -22.02
N GLU A 131 -23.41 0.00 -21.56
CA GLU A 131 -22.39 0.78 -22.25
C GLU A 131 -21.00 0.30 -21.83
N PRO A 132 -20.05 0.18 -22.78
CA PRO A 132 -18.70 -0.28 -22.47
C PRO A 132 -17.98 0.71 -21.56
N SER A 133 -17.04 0.20 -20.76
CA SER A 133 -16.10 1.07 -20.07
C SER A 133 -15.25 1.85 -21.08
N PRO A 134 -14.98 3.15 -20.85
CA PRO A 134 -14.11 3.93 -21.72
C PRO A 134 -12.64 3.45 -21.68
N PHE A 135 -12.28 2.64 -20.68
CA PHE A 135 -10.96 2.06 -20.50
C PHE A 135 -11.07 0.56 -20.32
N SER A 136 -10.16 -0.19 -20.95
CA SER A 136 -10.04 -1.61 -20.66
C SER A 136 -9.59 -1.81 -19.22
N VAL A 137 -10.20 -2.79 -18.55
CA VAL A 137 -9.94 -3.04 -17.12
C VAL A 137 -8.95 -4.19 -16.97
N ALA A 138 -7.92 -3.96 -16.16
CA ALA A 138 -6.95 -5.00 -15.85
C ALA A 138 -7.58 -6.06 -14.91
N ARG A 139 -7.19 -7.33 -15.06
CA ARG A 139 -7.72 -8.45 -14.28
C ARG A 139 -6.63 -9.49 -14.01
N GLY A 140 -6.84 -10.31 -12.99
CA GLY A 140 -5.92 -11.39 -12.65
C GLY A 140 -4.64 -10.83 -12.01
N ASP A 141 -3.48 -11.35 -12.39
CA ASP A 141 -2.19 -10.98 -11.80
C ASP A 141 -1.53 -9.76 -12.45
N ARG A 142 -2.10 -9.20 -13.53
CA ARG A 142 -1.40 -8.18 -14.32
C ARG A 142 -2.30 -7.14 -14.98
N MET A 143 -1.69 -5.99 -15.22
CA MET A 143 -2.18 -4.93 -16.08
C MET A 143 -1.29 -4.87 -17.33
N LEU A 144 -1.92 -4.89 -18.50
CA LEU A 144 -1.27 -4.72 -19.80
C LEU A 144 -1.37 -3.26 -20.25
N VAL A 145 -0.50 -2.87 -21.18
CA VAL A 145 -0.61 -1.56 -21.85
C VAL A 145 -2.01 -1.36 -22.43
N GLY A 146 -2.58 -0.18 -22.20
CA GLY A 146 -3.94 0.21 -22.55
C GLY A 146 -4.99 -0.13 -21.49
N GLN A 147 -4.62 -0.84 -20.41
CA GLN A 147 -5.52 -1.19 -19.32
C GLN A 147 -5.37 -0.25 -18.12
N SER A 148 -6.39 -0.27 -17.27
CA SER A 148 -6.45 0.54 -16.05
C SER A 148 -7.11 -0.17 -14.88
N LEU A 149 -6.92 0.39 -13.68
CA LEU A 149 -7.67 0.09 -12.46
C LEU A 149 -8.28 1.38 -11.91
N ALA A 150 -9.53 1.29 -11.46
CA ALA A 150 -10.32 2.29 -10.73
C ALA A 150 -11.44 1.57 -9.98
N ASP A 151 -11.18 1.25 -8.70
CA ASP A 151 -11.99 0.39 -7.84
C ASP A 151 -11.94 -1.08 -8.28
N GLN A 152 -10.75 -1.52 -8.66
CA GLN A 152 -10.43 -2.91 -9.01
C GLN A 152 -9.11 -3.34 -8.37
N SER A 153 -8.90 -4.65 -8.36
CA SER A 153 -7.69 -5.29 -7.84
C SER A 153 -6.95 -6.11 -8.90
N LEU A 154 -5.65 -6.26 -8.73
CA LEU A 154 -4.87 -7.38 -9.25
C LEU A 154 -4.54 -8.35 -8.11
N THR A 155 -4.41 -9.63 -8.41
CA THR A 155 -4.11 -10.66 -7.42
C THR A 155 -3.00 -11.58 -7.91
N SER A 156 -2.01 -11.84 -7.04
CA SER A 156 -0.95 -12.81 -7.30
C SER A 156 -1.53 -14.19 -7.66
N PRO A 157 -0.88 -14.99 -8.51
CA PRO A 157 -1.35 -16.32 -8.91
C PRO A 157 -1.70 -17.29 -7.75
N ASN A 158 -1.12 -17.11 -6.56
CA ASN A 158 -1.40 -17.90 -5.35
C ASN A 158 -2.49 -17.31 -4.43
N GLY A 159 -2.90 -16.06 -4.66
CA GLY A 159 -3.97 -15.37 -3.92
C GLY A 159 -3.53 -14.73 -2.62
N ALA A 160 -2.25 -14.79 -2.31
CA ALA A 160 -1.68 -14.24 -1.09
C ALA A 160 -1.53 -12.72 -1.15
N TYR A 161 -1.33 -12.15 -2.34
CA TYR A 161 -1.09 -10.72 -2.51
C TYR A 161 -2.12 -10.07 -3.42
N VAL A 162 -2.65 -8.94 -2.98
CA VAL A 162 -3.71 -8.22 -3.68
C VAL A 162 -3.34 -6.75 -3.82
N LEU A 163 -3.10 -6.31 -5.04
CA LEU A 163 -2.91 -4.89 -5.36
C LEU A 163 -4.28 -4.26 -5.59
N VAL A 164 -4.67 -3.31 -4.77
CA VAL A 164 -5.93 -2.58 -4.87
C VAL A 164 -5.66 -1.16 -5.32
N HIS A 165 -6.42 -0.67 -6.31
CA HIS A 165 -6.51 0.76 -6.60
C HIS A 165 -7.94 1.23 -6.34
N GLY A 166 -8.16 1.84 -5.17
CA GLY A 166 -9.49 2.06 -4.61
C GLY A 166 -9.76 3.52 -4.23
N ARG A 167 -11.03 3.94 -4.35
CA ARG A 167 -11.51 5.27 -3.94
C ARG A 167 -11.38 5.56 -2.45
N GLN A 168 -11.40 4.52 -1.61
CA GLN A 168 -11.54 4.66 -0.15
C GLN A 168 -10.51 5.60 0.42
N TYR A 169 -9.30 5.39 -0.06
CA TYR A 169 -8.07 5.95 0.46
C TYR A 169 -7.36 6.76 -0.63
N GLY A 170 -7.95 6.85 -1.82
CA GLY A 170 -7.40 7.59 -2.96
C GLY A 170 -6.04 7.06 -3.40
N GLY A 171 -5.80 5.74 -3.35
CA GLY A 171 -4.45 5.22 -3.50
C GLY A 171 -4.34 3.80 -4.08
N THR A 172 -3.09 3.36 -4.19
CA THR A 172 -2.72 2.01 -4.64
C THR A 172 -1.98 1.28 -3.54
N PHE A 173 -2.54 0.18 -3.06
CA PHE A 173 -2.07 -0.57 -1.90
C PHE A 173 -1.87 -2.05 -2.25
N MET A 174 -0.80 -2.66 -1.75
CA MET A 174 -0.59 -4.10 -1.75
C MET A 174 -0.96 -4.67 -0.40
N TYR A 175 -1.90 -5.61 -0.38
CA TYR A 175 -2.22 -6.39 0.80
C TYR A 175 -1.53 -7.75 0.76
N GLY A 176 -1.01 -8.18 1.90
CA GLY A 176 -0.42 -9.50 2.09
C GLY A 176 -1.42 -10.55 2.57
N PRO A 177 -0.95 -11.78 2.81
CA PRO A 177 -1.79 -12.92 3.19
C PRO A 177 -2.42 -12.81 4.57
N ASP A 178 -1.83 -12.00 5.45
CA ASP A 178 -2.35 -11.63 6.76
C ASP A 178 -3.46 -10.57 6.68
N GLY A 179 -3.72 -10.04 5.49
CA GLY A 179 -4.65 -8.94 5.30
C GLY A 179 -4.08 -7.60 5.76
N LEU A 180 -2.78 -7.47 5.99
CA LEU A 180 -2.16 -6.19 6.27
C LEU A 180 -1.62 -5.57 4.97
N VAL A 181 -1.49 -4.25 4.94
CA VAL A 181 -0.80 -3.56 3.87
C VAL A 181 0.68 -3.92 3.95
N THR A 182 1.20 -4.59 2.92
CA THR A 182 2.63 -4.96 2.81
C THR A 182 3.43 -3.91 2.05
N SER A 183 2.78 -3.15 1.19
CA SER A 183 3.37 -2.02 0.49
C SER A 183 2.26 -1.04 0.13
N TRP A 184 2.51 0.25 0.26
CA TRP A 184 1.74 1.28 -0.42
C TRP A 184 2.61 1.86 -1.53
N PHE A 185 2.00 2.34 -2.61
CA PHE A 185 2.79 2.85 -3.74
C PHE A 185 2.44 4.27 -4.14
N TYR A 186 1.20 4.72 -3.88
CA TYR A 186 0.80 6.09 -4.16
C TYR A 186 -0.49 6.42 -3.42
N GLN A 187 -0.55 7.56 -2.75
CA GLN A 187 -1.77 8.15 -2.21
C GLN A 187 -2.00 9.52 -2.85
N VAL A 188 -3.12 9.68 -3.54
CA VAL A 188 -3.57 10.97 -4.10
C VAL A 188 -4.13 11.75 -2.92
N PRO A 189 -3.54 12.92 -2.56
CA PRO A 189 -4.08 13.71 -1.47
C PRO A 189 -5.51 14.16 -1.79
N ALA A 190 -6.21 14.63 -0.75
CA ALA A 190 -7.44 15.41 -0.84
C ALA A 190 -7.32 16.73 -1.66
N LEU A 191 -6.22 16.92 -2.41
CA LEU A 191 -5.96 18.01 -3.35
C LEU A 191 -6.76 17.92 -4.66
N CYS A 192 -7.55 16.87 -4.86
CA CYS A 192 -8.51 16.81 -5.96
C CYS A 192 -9.94 16.73 -5.40
N PRO A 193 -10.82 17.68 -5.73
CA PRO A 193 -12.24 17.63 -5.39
C PRO A 193 -12.99 16.62 -6.27
N ASP A 194 -12.33 15.53 -6.64
CA ASP A 194 -12.86 14.53 -7.53
C ASP A 194 -13.08 13.22 -6.77
N PRO A 195 -14.30 12.99 -6.28
CA PRO A 195 -14.62 11.76 -5.57
C PRO A 195 -14.45 10.51 -6.46
N PHE A 196 -14.25 10.66 -7.78
CA PHE A 196 -14.56 9.64 -8.77
C PHE A 196 -13.58 9.51 -9.95
N GLY A 197 -12.42 10.17 -9.97
CA GLY A 197 -11.63 10.31 -11.21
C GLY A 197 -10.36 9.50 -11.36
N THR A 198 -9.60 9.27 -10.28
CA THR A 198 -8.26 8.71 -10.46
C THR A 198 -8.30 7.26 -10.93
N ARG A 199 -7.53 6.97 -11.98
CA ARG A 199 -7.28 5.64 -12.54
C ARG A 199 -5.79 5.40 -12.56
N LEU A 200 -5.35 4.24 -12.13
CA LEU A 200 -4.01 3.74 -12.44
C LEU A 200 -4.05 3.13 -13.84
N ALA A 201 -3.28 3.66 -14.79
CA ALA A 201 -3.30 3.21 -16.18
C ALA A 201 -1.89 2.96 -16.71
N LEU A 202 -1.70 1.82 -17.35
CA LEU A 202 -0.45 1.50 -18.04
C LEU A 202 -0.57 1.90 -19.51
N ALA A 203 0.26 2.82 -19.96
CA ALA A 203 0.39 3.28 -21.34
C ALA A 203 1.75 2.86 -21.92
N GLU A 204 1.97 3.08 -23.22
CA GLU A 204 3.24 2.73 -23.88
C GLU A 204 4.45 3.51 -23.34
N ASP A 205 4.19 4.68 -22.78
CA ASP A 205 5.18 5.58 -22.20
C ASP A 205 5.25 5.50 -20.67
N GLY A 206 4.54 4.54 -20.05
CA GLY A 206 4.65 4.28 -18.62
C GLY A 206 3.34 4.05 -17.88
N LEU A 207 3.46 3.95 -16.56
CA LEU A 207 2.37 3.86 -15.60
C LEU A 207 1.97 5.26 -15.10
N PHE A 208 0.69 5.59 -15.21
CA PHE A 208 0.18 6.93 -14.91
C PHE A 208 -1.03 6.88 -13.99
N LEU A 209 -1.18 7.96 -13.23
CA LEU A 209 -2.46 8.35 -12.67
C LEU A 209 -3.18 9.23 -13.67
N LEU A 210 -4.34 8.78 -14.13
CA LEU A 210 -5.25 9.57 -14.97
C LEU A 210 -6.35 10.16 -14.10
N PHE A 211 -6.56 11.46 -14.21
CA PHE A 211 -7.59 12.22 -13.47
C PHE A 211 -8.83 12.42 -14.35
N ALA A 212 -10.01 12.69 -13.76
CA ALA A 212 -11.23 12.82 -14.57
C ALA A 212 -11.24 14.03 -15.51
N ASP A 213 -10.46 15.07 -15.21
CA ASP A 213 -10.25 16.21 -16.09
C ASP A 213 -9.37 15.88 -17.31
N GLY A 214 -8.89 14.64 -17.40
CA GLY A 214 -8.02 14.14 -18.46
C GLY A 214 -6.54 14.42 -18.23
N ALA A 215 -6.17 15.08 -17.11
CA ALA A 215 -4.78 15.21 -16.74
C ALA A 215 -4.18 13.82 -16.46
N ARG A 216 -2.89 13.67 -16.75
CA ARG A 216 -2.12 12.49 -16.37
C ARG A 216 -0.88 12.90 -15.60
N ARG A 217 -0.56 12.16 -14.54
CA ARG A 217 0.70 12.28 -13.80
C ARG A 217 1.43 10.96 -13.84
N ALA A 218 2.73 11.03 -14.04
CA ALA A 218 3.63 9.91 -13.85
C ALA A 218 3.37 9.30 -12.47
N TRP A 219 3.12 7.99 -12.40
CA TRP A 219 2.92 7.30 -11.13
C TRP A 219 4.25 7.10 -10.38
N ASP A 220 5.33 6.95 -11.14
CA ASP A 220 6.72 6.87 -10.68
C ASP A 220 7.62 7.69 -11.64
N SER A 221 8.72 8.24 -11.11
CA SER A 221 9.87 8.81 -11.82
C SER A 221 10.28 8.07 -13.11
N LEU A 222 10.02 6.77 -13.17
CA LEU A 222 10.27 5.89 -14.31
C LEU A 222 9.48 6.17 -15.59
N THR A 223 8.41 6.94 -15.49
CA THR A 223 7.47 7.16 -16.61
C THR A 223 7.66 8.55 -17.22
N THR A 224 8.79 9.18 -16.87
CA THR A 224 9.19 10.49 -17.34
C THR A 224 10.06 10.38 -18.60
N PRO A 225 10.08 11.43 -19.46
CA PRO A 225 10.89 11.45 -20.69
C PRO A 225 12.40 11.22 -20.49
N ARG A 226 12.91 11.27 -19.24
CA ARG A 226 14.32 11.10 -18.91
C ARG A 226 14.75 9.63 -18.80
N PHE A 227 13.82 8.68 -18.71
CA PHE A 227 14.10 7.24 -18.60
C PHE A 227 13.22 6.45 -19.60
N PRO A 228 13.71 6.18 -20.83
CA PRO A 228 12.89 5.65 -21.91
C PRO A 228 12.81 4.11 -21.85
N PHE A 229 12.10 3.57 -20.87
CA PHE A 229 11.68 2.18 -20.91
C PHE A 229 10.21 2.09 -21.29
N HIS A 230 9.87 1.11 -22.11
CA HIS A 230 8.52 0.89 -22.64
C HIS A 230 7.90 -0.33 -21.97
N PRO A 231 7.33 -0.17 -20.76
CA PRO A 231 6.71 -1.29 -20.09
C PRO A 231 5.54 -1.82 -20.91
N ARG A 232 5.39 -3.14 -20.93
CA ARG A 232 4.25 -3.83 -21.54
C ARG A 232 3.30 -4.40 -20.50
N GLN A 233 3.80 -4.70 -19.32
CA GLN A 233 3.02 -5.33 -18.25
C GLN A 233 3.44 -4.81 -16.88
N LEU A 234 2.48 -4.61 -16.00
CA LEU A 234 2.64 -4.50 -14.54
C LEU A 234 2.09 -5.78 -13.92
N VAL A 235 2.86 -6.48 -13.08
CA VAL A 235 2.52 -7.84 -12.60
C VAL A 235 2.70 -7.93 -11.09
N VAL A 236 1.70 -8.50 -10.42
CA VAL A 236 1.73 -8.89 -9.01
C VAL A 236 2.24 -10.33 -8.89
N ARG A 237 3.32 -10.53 -8.15
CA ARG A 237 3.95 -11.84 -7.96
C ARG A 237 3.51 -12.51 -6.67
N ASP A 238 3.65 -13.82 -6.63
CA ASP A 238 3.44 -14.66 -5.44
C ASP A 238 4.44 -14.36 -4.31
N SER A 239 5.55 -13.69 -4.63
CA SER A 239 6.50 -13.16 -3.64
C SER A 239 6.00 -11.89 -2.96
N GLY A 240 4.92 -11.28 -3.45
CA GLY A 240 4.49 -9.93 -3.09
C GLY A 240 5.16 -8.83 -3.90
N ASP A 241 6.06 -9.15 -4.83
CA ASP A 241 6.67 -8.14 -5.68
C ASP A 241 5.68 -7.62 -6.74
N LEU A 242 5.67 -6.30 -6.93
CA LEU A 242 5.07 -5.60 -8.05
C LEU A 242 6.17 -5.31 -9.07
N GLU A 243 6.03 -5.87 -10.26
CA GLU A 243 7.06 -5.82 -11.30
C GLU A 243 6.54 -5.17 -12.57
N MET A 244 7.39 -4.39 -13.22
CA MET A 244 7.11 -3.85 -14.55
C MET A 244 8.03 -4.50 -15.58
N LEU A 245 7.44 -5.10 -16.61
CA LEU A 245 8.13 -5.89 -17.61
C LEU A 245 8.03 -5.26 -18.99
N ASP A 246 9.08 -5.39 -19.80
CA ASP A 246 9.09 -4.97 -21.20
C ASP A 246 8.48 -6.01 -22.16
N ALA A 247 8.67 -5.80 -23.47
CA ALA A 247 8.14 -6.67 -24.52
C ALA A 247 8.82 -8.05 -24.58
N ASP A 248 10.07 -8.15 -24.13
CA ASP A 248 10.84 -9.40 -24.10
C ASP A 248 10.59 -10.18 -22.80
N GLY A 249 9.87 -9.57 -21.85
CA GLY A 249 9.57 -10.16 -20.54
C GLY A 249 10.66 -9.89 -19.51
N GLU A 250 11.57 -8.96 -19.78
CA GLU A 250 12.58 -8.56 -18.81
C GLU A 250 11.97 -7.64 -17.76
N VAL A 251 12.33 -7.84 -16.50
CA VAL A 251 11.90 -6.99 -15.39
C VAL A 251 12.72 -5.70 -15.41
N MET A 252 12.05 -4.58 -15.59
CA MET A 252 12.65 -3.24 -15.71
C MET A 252 12.51 -2.42 -14.43
N TRP A 253 11.52 -2.79 -13.61
CA TRP A 253 11.24 -2.18 -12.31
C TRP A 253 10.64 -3.21 -11.36
N ARG A 254 10.96 -3.08 -10.08
CA ARG A 254 10.40 -3.90 -9.01
C ARG A 254 10.29 -3.06 -7.74
N ASN A 255 9.08 -2.91 -7.19
CA ASN A 255 8.80 -2.26 -5.90
C ASN A 255 9.61 -0.96 -5.68
N GLY A 256 9.50 0.01 -6.58
CA GLY A 256 10.22 1.28 -6.52
C GLY A 256 11.62 1.26 -7.13
N ARG A 257 12.25 0.08 -7.26
CA ARG A 257 13.65 -0.04 -7.73
C ARG A 257 13.75 -0.30 -9.23
N LYS A 258 14.62 0.47 -9.90
CA LYS A 258 14.93 0.35 -11.34
C LYS A 258 15.93 -0.76 -11.58
N ARG A 259 15.90 -1.39 -12.76
CA ARG A 259 16.79 -2.50 -13.12
C ARG A 259 18.28 -2.18 -12.97
N ASP A 260 18.66 -0.96 -13.28
CA ASP A 260 20.02 -0.44 -13.21
C ASP A 260 20.40 0.12 -11.83
N SER A 261 19.44 0.26 -10.91
CA SER A 261 19.71 0.73 -9.55
C SER A 261 20.37 -0.34 -8.67
N PRO A 262 21.31 0.04 -7.78
CA PRO A 262 21.79 -0.82 -6.72
C PRO A 262 20.63 -1.44 -5.91
N GLY A 263 20.68 -2.74 -5.66
CA GLY A 263 19.66 -3.45 -4.88
C GLY A 263 18.43 -3.92 -5.66
N PHE A 264 18.32 -3.71 -6.97
CA PHE A 264 17.25 -4.26 -7.82
C PHE A 264 17.06 -5.79 -7.69
N ALA A 265 18.17 -6.51 -7.52
CA ALA A 265 18.16 -7.97 -7.36
C ALA A 265 17.60 -8.44 -6.00
N ALA A 266 17.39 -7.54 -5.04
CA ALA A 266 16.72 -7.86 -3.78
C ALA A 266 15.20 -7.86 -4.00
N SER A 267 14.56 -9.03 -3.94
CA SER A 267 13.11 -9.08 -3.70
C SER A 267 12.85 -8.48 -2.31
N SER A 268 11.93 -7.52 -2.19
CA SER A 268 11.69 -6.80 -0.94
C SER A 268 10.68 -7.49 -0.02
N ASN A 269 9.88 -8.44 -0.54
CA ASN A 269 8.80 -9.09 0.23
C ASN A 269 9.11 -10.52 0.73
N GLY A 270 10.33 -11.00 0.53
CA GLY A 270 10.83 -12.17 1.25
C GLY A 270 11.18 -11.80 2.70
N SER A 271 10.57 -12.48 3.69
CA SER A 271 11.02 -12.49 5.09
C SER A 271 12.55 -12.41 5.14
N ARG A 272 13.07 -11.25 5.56
CA ARG A 272 14.50 -10.96 5.56
C ARG A 272 15.19 -11.83 6.61
N SER A 273 15.57 -13.05 6.22
CA SER A 273 16.82 -13.66 6.70
C SER A 273 17.79 -13.71 5.52
N ARG A 274 18.32 -12.55 5.13
CA ARG A 274 19.40 -12.51 4.13
C ARG A 274 20.72 -12.94 4.79
N PRO A 275 21.49 -13.88 4.20
CA PRO A 275 22.81 -14.23 4.70
C PRO A 275 23.75 -13.05 4.51
N ARG A 276 24.42 -12.63 5.59
CA ARG A 276 25.42 -11.53 5.57
C ARG A 276 26.46 -11.74 4.48
N ALA A 277 26.62 -10.75 3.61
CA ALA A 277 27.85 -10.62 2.84
C ALA A 277 28.99 -10.34 3.82
N LYS A 278 30.05 -11.15 3.78
CA LYS A 278 31.32 -10.83 4.45
C LYS A 278 31.82 -9.50 3.88
N ARG A 279 31.93 -8.45 4.70
CA ARG A 279 32.71 -7.27 4.34
C ARG A 279 33.52 -6.74 5.51
N ALA A 280 34.77 -6.42 5.11
CA ALA A 280 35.90 -5.71 5.73
C ALA A 280 36.20 -5.91 7.22
N ASP A 281 37.49 -5.95 7.52
CA ASP A 281 38.03 -6.07 8.88
C ASP A 281 37.35 -5.08 9.85
N PRO A 282 37.11 -5.48 11.11
CA PRO A 282 36.39 -4.66 12.07
C PRO A 282 37.08 -3.29 12.21
N ALA A 283 36.27 -2.23 12.17
CA ALA A 283 36.71 -0.89 12.52
C ALA A 283 37.44 -0.93 13.87
N PRO A 284 38.52 -0.15 14.04
CA PRO A 284 39.28 -0.14 15.28
C PRO A 284 38.35 0.15 16.46
N ALA A 285 38.52 -0.60 17.55
CA ALA A 285 37.68 -0.49 18.75
C ALA A 285 37.56 0.98 19.18
N ALA A 286 36.32 1.46 19.26
CA ALA A 286 36.02 2.82 19.72
C ALA A 286 36.68 3.07 21.10
N PRO A 287 37.24 4.27 21.33
CA PRO A 287 37.91 4.59 22.59
C PRO A 287 37.01 4.33 23.80
N ALA A 288 37.60 3.89 24.91
CA ALA A 288 36.88 3.67 26.16
C ALA A 288 36.19 4.98 26.60
N GLY A 289 34.87 4.93 26.80
CA GLY A 289 34.03 6.10 27.13
C GLY A 289 33.24 6.68 25.95
N THR A 290 33.40 6.16 24.74
CA THR A 290 32.48 6.49 23.64
C THR A 290 31.11 5.83 23.88
N PRO A 291 30.00 6.60 23.90
CA PRO A 291 28.66 6.05 24.04
C PRO A 291 28.37 5.09 22.88
N ARG A 292 27.58 4.06 23.14
CA ARG A 292 27.15 3.09 22.12
C ARG A 292 25.66 3.20 21.95
N LEU A 293 25.20 3.32 20.70
CA LEU A 293 23.79 3.21 20.40
C LEU A 293 23.27 1.85 20.89
N PRO A 294 22.13 1.83 21.59
CA PRO A 294 21.56 0.58 22.08
C PRO A 294 21.19 -0.30 20.90
N SER A 295 21.37 -1.62 21.05
CA SER A 295 20.91 -2.59 20.05
C SER A 295 19.40 -2.74 20.22
N VAL A 296 18.66 -1.97 19.42
CA VAL A 296 17.19 -1.91 19.44
C VAL A 296 16.63 -2.47 18.14
N PRO A 297 15.52 -3.24 18.18
CA PRO A 297 14.96 -3.88 17.00
C PRO A 297 14.30 -2.90 16.02
N LEU A 298 13.99 -1.67 16.46
CA LEU A 298 13.32 -0.62 15.70
C LEU A 298 14.29 0.55 15.40
N VAL A 299 13.89 1.48 14.54
CA VAL A 299 14.69 2.68 14.23
C VAL A 299 14.87 3.52 15.49
N PRO A 300 16.10 3.86 15.91
CA PRO A 300 16.31 4.67 17.10
C PRO A 300 15.97 6.14 16.85
N LEU A 301 15.18 6.72 17.77
CA LEU A 301 15.02 8.18 17.95
C LEU A 301 15.92 8.62 19.10
N VAL A 302 17.09 9.17 18.78
CA VAL A 302 18.12 9.52 19.76
C VAL A 302 17.92 10.94 20.25
N ARG A 303 17.77 11.12 21.57
CA ARG A 303 17.80 12.43 22.20
C ARG A 303 19.24 12.93 22.29
N THR A 304 19.53 14.09 21.70
CA THR A 304 20.85 14.75 21.79
C THR A 304 20.81 16.12 22.46
N ASP A 305 19.62 16.59 22.84
CA ASP A 305 19.43 17.83 23.60
C ASP A 305 18.51 17.57 24.79
N PHE A 306 19.00 17.93 25.98
CA PHE A 306 18.34 17.70 27.26
C PHE A 306 17.81 19.00 27.88
N SER A 307 17.64 20.07 27.10
CA SER A 307 17.19 21.38 27.61
C SER A 307 15.71 21.41 28.02
N ASP A 308 14.89 20.54 27.44
CA ASP A 308 13.44 20.49 27.66
C ASP A 308 12.94 19.03 27.70
N ASP A 309 12.56 18.56 28.88
CA ASP A 309 12.01 17.20 29.08
C ASP A 309 10.56 17.07 28.59
N ASP A 310 9.78 18.15 28.65
CA ASP A 310 8.39 18.14 28.19
C ASP A 310 8.34 18.08 26.67
N ALA A 311 9.18 18.86 25.99
CA ALA A 311 9.31 18.81 24.53
C ALA A 311 9.78 17.43 24.03
N TRP A 312 10.70 16.79 24.75
CA TRP A 312 11.12 15.42 24.47
C TRP A 312 9.96 14.42 24.60
N ALA A 313 9.21 14.48 25.70
CA ALA A 313 8.07 13.60 25.93
C ALA A 313 6.99 13.77 24.84
N VAL A 314 6.70 15.00 24.42
CA VAL A 314 5.76 15.29 23.33
C VAL A 314 6.28 14.76 22.00
N THR A 315 7.57 14.94 21.70
CA THR A 315 8.19 14.42 20.47
C THR A 315 8.05 12.90 20.38
N CYS A 316 8.42 12.18 21.43
CA CYS A 316 8.28 10.72 21.50
C CYS A 316 6.83 10.29 21.27
N LEU A 317 5.89 10.92 21.99
CA LEU A 317 4.47 10.64 21.86
C LEU A 317 3.99 10.82 20.42
N GLN A 318 4.37 11.91 19.76
CA GLN A 318 3.89 12.22 18.40
C GLN A 318 4.55 11.37 17.32
N VAL A 319 5.82 10.99 17.48
CA VAL A 319 6.55 10.13 16.54
C VAL A 319 6.06 8.68 16.62
N THR A 320 5.84 8.16 17.83
CA THR A 320 5.37 6.78 18.03
C THR A 320 3.84 6.66 18.02
N ALA A 321 3.12 7.77 17.89
CA ALA A 321 1.65 7.76 17.87
C ALA A 321 1.15 6.93 16.67
N PRO A 322 0.28 5.94 16.91
CA PRO A 322 -0.43 5.28 15.84
C PRO A 322 -1.26 6.31 15.07
N ARG A 323 -1.04 6.36 13.77
CA ARG A 323 -1.81 7.13 12.79
C ARG A 323 -3.00 6.28 12.38
N HIS A 324 -4.17 6.73 12.81
CA HIS A 324 -5.42 6.23 12.29
C HIS A 324 -5.66 6.92 10.96
N LEU A 325 -5.46 6.20 9.86
CA LEU A 325 -6.00 6.65 8.59
C LEU A 325 -7.51 6.38 8.58
N SER A 326 -8.24 7.00 7.66
CA SER A 326 -9.68 6.72 7.53
C SER A 326 -9.91 5.20 7.44
N GLY A 327 -10.96 4.67 8.07
CA GLY A 327 -11.34 3.25 7.93
C GLY A 327 -10.71 2.25 8.91
N ASP A 328 -10.37 2.68 10.14
CA ASP A 328 -9.84 1.84 11.24
C ASP A 328 -8.45 1.21 11.05
N ASP A 329 -7.83 1.36 9.88
CA ASP A 329 -6.45 0.95 9.65
C ASP A 329 -5.47 1.80 10.49
N VAL A 330 -4.62 1.13 11.26
CA VAL A 330 -3.66 1.74 12.18
C VAL A 330 -2.24 1.58 11.63
N PHE A 331 -1.59 2.70 11.33
CA PHE A 331 -0.19 2.75 10.90
C PHE A 331 0.67 3.34 12.01
N SER A 332 1.84 2.78 12.26
CA SER A 332 2.80 3.35 13.21
C SER A 332 4.20 3.28 12.62
N ALA A 333 5.02 4.29 12.92
CA ALA A 333 6.44 4.22 12.61
C ALA A 333 7.09 3.16 13.51
N ASN A 334 8.01 2.36 12.96
CA ASN A 334 8.82 1.42 13.71
C ASN A 334 9.98 2.15 14.39
N VAL A 335 9.67 2.95 15.42
CA VAL A 335 10.63 3.83 16.10
C VAL A 335 10.73 3.52 17.59
N GLU A 336 11.94 3.50 18.12
CA GLU A 336 12.24 3.32 19.54
C GLU A 336 12.99 4.53 20.11
N PRO A 337 12.41 5.28 21.07
CA PRO A 337 13.08 6.38 21.74
C PRO A 337 14.32 5.93 22.53
N VAL A 338 15.41 6.66 22.37
CA VAL A 338 16.69 6.45 23.08
C VAL A 338 17.01 7.71 23.88
N ASP A 339 16.81 7.61 25.20
CA ASP A 339 17.02 8.69 26.17
C ASP A 339 18.21 8.34 27.08
N ASP A 340 19.42 8.67 26.62
CA ASP A 340 20.66 8.46 27.38
C ASP A 340 21.50 9.75 27.31
N ALA A 341 21.77 10.34 28.48
CA ALA A 341 22.55 11.57 28.62
C ALA A 341 23.97 11.47 28.04
N ALA A 342 24.46 10.26 27.77
CA ALA A 342 25.74 10.06 27.09
C ALA A 342 25.72 10.56 25.63
N PHE A 343 24.54 10.76 25.02
CA PHE A 343 24.39 11.33 23.69
C PHE A 343 24.18 12.86 23.67
N ASP A 344 24.20 13.53 24.84
CA ASP A 344 24.03 14.98 24.95
C ASP A 344 25.06 15.75 24.12
N GLY A 345 24.57 16.65 23.27
CA GLY A 345 25.36 17.49 22.38
C GLY A 345 25.99 16.79 21.17
N LEU A 346 25.70 15.50 20.93
CA LEU A 346 26.23 14.81 19.75
C LEU A 346 25.55 15.27 18.46
N THR A 347 26.36 15.41 17.41
CA THR A 347 25.88 15.75 16.05
C THR A 347 25.47 14.51 15.27
N ALA A 348 24.67 14.68 14.21
CA ALA A 348 24.32 13.59 13.29
C ALA A 348 25.54 12.86 12.74
N ALA A 349 26.57 13.60 12.31
CA ALA A 349 27.81 13.02 11.80
C ALA A 349 28.53 12.15 12.84
N GLN A 350 28.49 12.53 14.13
CA GLN A 350 29.06 11.72 15.20
C GLN A 350 28.20 10.47 15.46
N LEU A 351 26.88 10.61 15.52
CA LEU A 351 25.98 9.48 15.75
C LEU A 351 26.03 8.43 14.62
N VAL A 352 26.18 8.85 13.36
CA VAL A 352 26.37 7.95 12.21
C VAL A 352 27.59 7.04 12.38
N GLN A 353 28.66 7.54 13.03
CA GLN A 353 29.86 6.75 13.33
C GLN A 353 29.65 5.79 14.52
N LEU A 354 28.62 6.01 15.33
CA LEU A 354 28.25 5.15 16.47
C LEU A 354 27.24 4.07 16.11
N VAL A 355 26.64 4.13 14.92
CA VAL A 355 25.72 3.09 14.42
C VAL A 355 26.48 1.77 14.35
N PRO A 356 26.06 0.72 15.09
CA PRO A 356 26.75 -0.55 15.04
C PRO A 356 26.64 -1.13 13.62
N ALA A 357 27.75 -1.67 13.10
CA ALA A 357 27.83 -2.23 11.75
C ALA A 357 26.87 -3.40 11.47
N ASP A 358 26.27 -3.92 12.54
CA ASP A 358 25.45 -5.12 12.56
C ASP A 358 23.95 -4.82 12.66
N GLU A 359 23.56 -3.56 12.86
CA GLU A 359 22.16 -3.13 12.99
C GLU A 359 21.48 -2.96 11.62
N PRO A 360 20.17 -3.29 11.51
CA PRO A 360 19.44 -3.31 10.25
C PRO A 360 18.87 -1.94 9.84
N TRP A 361 19.22 -0.86 10.53
CA TRP A 361 18.57 0.45 10.34
C TRP A 361 19.02 1.10 9.03
N GLU A 362 18.04 1.46 8.19
CA GLU A 362 18.26 2.21 6.94
C GLU A 362 18.25 3.73 7.18
N LEU A 363 17.81 4.18 8.37
CA LEU A 363 17.84 5.57 8.80
C LEU A 363 18.00 5.70 10.33
N LEU A 364 18.38 6.89 10.78
CA LEU A 364 18.47 7.28 12.19
C LEU A 364 17.66 8.55 12.43
N LEU A 365 16.94 8.63 13.55
CA LEU A 365 16.19 9.82 13.94
C LEU A 365 16.90 10.53 15.10
N ILE A 366 16.96 11.86 15.05
CA ILE A 366 17.62 12.68 16.07
C ILE A 366 16.68 13.77 16.56
N ALA A 367 16.51 13.84 17.88
CA ALA A 367 15.85 14.94 18.58
C ALA A 367 16.91 15.88 19.18
N ASP A 368 17.22 16.96 18.46
CA ASP A 368 18.25 17.94 18.80
C ASP A 368 17.64 19.24 19.38
N GLY A 369 18.48 20.25 19.63
CA GLY A 369 18.01 21.53 20.18
C GLY A 369 16.99 22.25 19.28
N THR A 370 16.96 21.97 17.97
CA THR A 370 15.91 22.50 17.09
C THR A 370 14.59 21.76 17.31
N THR A 371 14.64 20.45 17.52
CA THR A 371 13.46 19.67 17.92
C THR A 371 12.88 20.18 19.24
N MET A 372 13.72 20.49 20.23
CA MET A 372 13.28 21.01 21.53
C MET A 372 12.73 22.43 21.43
N ALA A 373 13.30 23.29 20.57
CA ALA A 373 12.86 24.67 20.41
C ALA A 373 11.66 24.86 19.46
N SER A 374 11.36 23.87 18.60
CA SER A 374 10.29 23.94 17.61
C SER A 374 8.93 23.64 18.25
N SER A 375 7.93 24.50 18.01
CA SER A 375 6.54 24.23 18.40
C SER A 375 5.90 23.05 17.64
N GLU A 376 6.51 22.64 16.52
CA GLU A 376 6.10 21.49 15.72
C GLU A 376 7.00 20.27 15.95
N HIS A 377 7.99 20.35 16.87
CA HIS A 377 8.88 19.26 17.25
C HIS A 377 9.59 18.57 16.07
N HIS A 378 10.11 19.36 15.12
CA HIS A 378 10.76 18.83 13.91
C HIS A 378 11.95 17.92 14.22
N VAL A 379 11.84 16.65 13.84
CA VAL A 379 12.86 15.62 14.04
C VAL A 379 13.82 15.62 12.85
N MET A 380 15.11 15.45 13.11
CA MET A 380 16.10 15.28 12.05
C MET A 380 16.15 13.81 11.62
N VAL A 381 15.98 13.58 10.32
CA VAL A 381 16.13 12.27 9.68
C VAL A 381 17.54 12.20 9.12
N VAL A 382 18.23 11.08 9.33
CA VAL A 382 19.61 10.84 8.87
C VAL A 382 19.65 9.57 8.02
N ASP A 383 20.19 9.70 6.81
CA ASP A 383 20.39 8.61 5.87
C ASP A 383 21.49 7.65 6.37
N LEU A 384 21.17 6.36 6.53
CA LEU A 384 22.12 5.31 6.88
C LEU A 384 22.36 4.33 5.73
N ASP A 385 22.06 4.70 4.48
CA ASP A 385 22.27 3.85 3.31
C ASP A 385 23.70 3.26 3.27
N LEU A 386 23.79 2.09 2.65
CA LEU A 386 24.98 1.23 2.60
C LEU A 386 26.06 1.74 1.64
N ASP A 387 25.76 2.75 0.83
CA ASP A 387 26.74 3.40 -0.04
C ASP A 387 27.36 4.61 0.68
N ASP A 388 28.66 4.54 0.93
CA ASP A 388 29.41 5.53 1.72
C ASP A 388 29.33 6.97 1.15
N GLU A 389 28.92 7.13 -0.12
CA GLU A 389 28.76 8.44 -0.77
C GLU A 389 27.58 9.25 -0.24
N HIS A 390 26.52 8.58 0.22
CA HIS A 390 25.24 9.22 0.60
C HIS A 390 24.94 9.13 2.10
N ARG A 391 25.72 8.34 2.83
CA ARG A 391 25.58 8.14 4.28
C ARG A 391 25.74 9.45 5.05
N GLY A 392 24.78 9.74 5.93
CA GLY A 392 24.80 10.88 6.84
C GLY A 392 24.18 12.17 6.27
N ARG A 393 23.55 12.12 5.09
CA ARG A 393 22.68 13.21 4.62
C ARG A 393 21.49 13.38 5.57
N THR A 394 20.98 14.61 5.66
CA THR A 394 19.90 14.93 6.59
C THR A 394 18.82 15.81 5.97
N PHE A 395 17.58 15.64 6.44
CA PHE A 395 16.49 16.61 6.31
C PHE A 395 15.68 16.64 7.61
N ARG A 396 14.76 17.60 7.75
CA ARG A 396 13.84 17.64 8.90
C ARG A 396 12.45 17.16 8.51
N ALA A 397 11.82 16.41 9.39
CA ALA A 397 10.45 15.96 9.26
C ALA A 397 9.64 16.40 10.48
N SER A 398 8.37 16.75 10.31
CA SER A 398 7.47 16.86 11.45
C SER A 398 7.17 15.46 12.00
N PRO A 399 6.91 15.29 13.31
CA PRO A 399 6.59 13.97 13.88
C PRO A 399 5.49 13.20 13.14
N PRO A 400 4.41 13.85 12.65
CA PRO A 400 3.45 13.20 11.77
C PRO A 400 4.02 12.58 10.49
N ALA A 401 5.03 13.22 9.86
CA ALA A 401 5.62 12.76 8.61
C ALA A 401 6.61 11.59 8.82
N VAL A 402 7.13 11.40 10.03
CA VAL A 402 8.11 10.35 10.35
C VAL A 402 7.57 8.97 10.02
N GLN A 403 6.27 8.72 10.19
CA GLN A 403 5.65 7.45 9.82
C GLN A 403 5.66 7.21 8.30
N GLU A 404 5.44 8.23 7.48
CA GLU A 404 5.55 8.14 6.03
C GLU A 404 7.01 7.94 5.60
N VAL A 405 7.93 8.72 6.17
CA VAL A 405 9.36 8.66 5.86
C VAL A 405 9.96 7.30 6.24
N GLU A 406 9.75 6.84 7.48
CA GLU A 406 10.34 5.59 7.95
C GLU A 406 9.81 4.41 7.15
N ASN A 407 8.48 4.30 7.03
CA ASN A 407 7.88 3.20 6.29
C ASN A 407 8.35 3.16 4.84
N ASN A 408 8.48 4.30 4.16
CA ASN A 408 8.88 4.31 2.74
C ASN A 408 10.38 4.09 2.53
N LEU A 409 11.23 4.68 3.36
CA LEU A 409 12.68 4.50 3.24
C LEU A 409 13.11 3.09 3.66
N SER A 410 12.55 2.54 4.74
CA SER A 410 12.95 1.21 5.25
C SER A 410 12.52 0.03 4.36
N ILE A 411 11.55 0.26 3.47
CA ILE A 411 11.13 -0.71 2.44
C ILE A 411 11.53 -0.29 1.02
N ALA A 412 12.19 0.86 0.87
CA ALA A 412 12.66 1.46 -0.37
C ALA A 412 11.57 1.68 -1.44
N ASN A 413 10.38 2.12 -1.01
CA ASN A 413 9.27 2.47 -1.92
C ASN A 413 9.41 3.86 -2.54
N MET A 414 10.01 4.81 -1.80
CA MET A 414 10.42 6.13 -2.29
C MET A 414 11.89 6.32 -1.91
N ASP A 415 12.65 7.04 -2.72
CA ASP A 415 14.05 7.33 -2.43
C ASP A 415 14.20 8.54 -1.50
N TRP A 416 15.44 8.77 -1.04
CA TRP A 416 15.75 9.86 -0.14
C TRP A 416 15.50 11.22 -0.80
N GLU A 417 15.82 11.33 -2.09
CA GLU A 417 15.66 12.53 -2.91
C GLU A 417 14.19 12.95 -3.02
N ASP A 418 13.27 12.01 -3.20
CA ASP A 418 11.83 12.28 -3.26
C ASP A 418 11.32 12.98 -1.98
N PHE A 419 11.81 12.60 -0.80
CA PHE A 419 11.45 13.25 0.47
C PHE A 419 12.21 14.55 0.71
N ALA A 420 13.51 14.58 0.39
CA ALA A 420 14.30 15.78 0.55
C ALA A 420 13.78 16.93 -0.34
N ASP A 421 13.34 16.62 -1.56
CA ASP A 421 12.77 17.56 -2.52
C ASP A 421 11.31 17.92 -2.18
N SER A 422 10.62 17.15 -1.33
CA SER A 422 9.26 17.45 -0.87
C SER A 422 9.20 18.37 0.35
N ALA A 423 10.36 18.82 0.86
CA ALA A 423 10.38 19.74 1.99
C ALA A 423 9.73 21.09 1.61
N ASP A 424 8.95 21.66 2.54
CA ASP A 424 8.31 22.96 2.36
C ASP A 424 9.33 24.11 2.28
N GLU A 425 8.87 25.35 2.09
CA GLU A 425 9.75 26.55 2.01
C GLU A 425 10.67 26.74 3.23
N ASP A 426 10.33 26.15 4.38
CA ASP A 426 11.14 26.15 5.61
C ASP A 426 12.06 24.93 5.76
N GLY A 427 12.13 24.06 4.75
CA GLY A 427 13.01 22.90 4.72
C GLY A 427 12.53 21.73 5.58
N VAL A 428 11.23 21.68 5.91
CA VAL A 428 10.62 20.61 6.70
C VAL A 428 9.68 19.78 5.83
N VAL A 429 9.87 18.46 5.88
CA VAL A 429 8.93 17.47 5.34
C VAL A 429 7.77 17.35 6.31
N ARG A 430 6.58 17.75 5.86
CA ARG A 430 5.31 17.53 6.58
C ARG A 430 4.57 16.37 5.91
N PRO A 431 3.59 15.73 6.60
CA PRO A 431 2.81 14.67 5.99
C PRO A 431 2.28 15.13 4.67
N MET A 432 2.30 14.25 3.68
CA MET A 432 1.59 14.52 2.44
C MET A 432 0.06 14.57 2.68
N LEU A 433 -0.39 14.21 3.90
CA LEU A 433 -1.77 14.13 4.36
C LEU A 433 -1.94 14.72 5.78
N SER A 434 -2.63 15.85 5.91
CA SER A 434 -2.99 16.47 7.20
C SER A 434 -4.33 16.02 7.74
#